data_AF-A0A2A2HR75-F1
#
_entry.id   AF-A0A2A2HR75-F1
#
_cell.length_a   1.000
_cell.length_b   1.000
_cell.length_c   1.000
_cell.angle_alpha   90.00
_cell.angle_beta   90.00
_cell.angle_gamma   90.00
#
_symmetry.space_group_name_H-M   'P 1'
#
loop_
_entity.id
_entity.type
_entity.pdbx_description
1 polymer ?
#
loop_
_entity_poly.entity_id
_entity_poly.type
_entity_poly.pdbx_seq_one_letter_code
_entity_poly.pdbx_strand_id
1 'polypeptide(L)'
;MADKRSFVLRDQDGNEHGVFKGKQPRQAALKAANRGEGTKSKPQIIRLRECGTKKIHVYKAWKQTVKAPDNKPGWMPEKISQPFVMKEKTETIE
;
A
#
# COMPACT_ATOMS: atom_id res chain seq x y z
N MET A 1 2.99 12.62 -20.54
CA MET A 1 3.24 11.31 -19.89
C MET A 1 3.25 11.52 -18.38
N ALA A 2 2.31 10.93 -17.63
CA ALA A 2 2.31 11.09 -16.18
C ALA A 2 3.44 10.24 -15.57
N ASP A 3 4.48 10.92 -15.09
CA ASP A 3 5.68 10.30 -14.53
C ASP A 3 5.32 9.35 -13.37
N LYS A 4 5.76 8.09 -13.49
CA LYS A 4 5.53 7.07 -12.46
C LYS A 4 6.56 7.30 -11.36
N ARG A 5 6.10 7.74 -10.20
CA ARG A 5 6.94 7.91 -9.02
C ARG A 5 7.31 6.57 -8.43
N SER A 6 8.50 6.51 -7.85
CA SER A 6 9.01 5.33 -7.15
C SER A 6 8.92 5.56 -5.66
N PHE A 7 8.40 4.58 -4.92
CA PHE A 7 8.24 4.64 -3.48
C PHE A 7 8.97 3.46 -2.84
N VAL A 8 9.86 3.72 -1.89
CA VAL A 8 10.62 2.71 -1.15
C VAL A 8 9.89 2.42 0.15
N LEU A 9 9.59 1.15 0.41
CA LEU A 9 9.03 0.74 1.69
C LEU A 9 10.14 0.75 2.74
N ARG A 10 9.89 1.33 3.90
CA ARG A 10 10.85 1.47 4.99
C ARG A 10 10.25 0.97 6.29
N ASP A 11 11.05 0.27 7.09
CA ASP A 11 10.64 -0.19 8.41
C ASP A 11 10.84 0.89 9.50
N GLN A 12 10.44 0.59 10.74
CA GLN A 12 10.70 1.46 11.89
C GLN A 12 12.20 1.63 12.14
N ASP A 13 12.96 0.55 11.91
CA ASP A 13 14.42 0.50 12.06
C ASP A 13 15.18 1.21 10.92
N GLY A 14 14.45 1.71 9.92
CA GLY A 14 15.02 2.43 8.79
C GLY A 14 15.48 1.54 7.63
N ASN A 15 15.34 0.22 7.75
CA ASN A 15 15.60 -0.75 6.68
C ASN A 15 14.65 -0.56 5.49
N GLU A 16 15.18 -0.64 4.27
CA GLU A 16 14.43 -0.44 3.03
C GLU A 16 13.99 -1.79 2.43
N HIS A 17 12.68 -2.06 2.45
CA HIS A 17 12.06 -3.31 2.01
C HIS A 17 11.41 -3.18 0.63
N GLY A 18 12.25 -3.01 -0.40
CA GLY A 18 11.83 -3.05 -1.79
C GLY A 18 11.11 -1.78 -2.31
N VAL A 19 10.96 -1.73 -3.63
CA VAL A 19 10.51 -0.54 -4.36
C VAL A 19 9.18 -0.78 -5.05
N PHE A 20 8.26 0.16 -4.87
CA PHE A 20 6.92 0.16 -5.43
C PHE A 20 6.73 1.35 -6.35
N LYS A 21 6.41 1.09 -7.63
CA LYS A 21 6.13 2.14 -8.61
C LYS A 21 4.63 2.46 -8.66
N GLY A 22 4.26 3.73 -8.66
CA GLY A 22 2.87 4.17 -8.72
C GLY A 22 2.73 5.62 -9.19
N LYS A 23 1.57 5.98 -9.74
CA LYS A 23 1.29 7.39 -10.08
C LYS A 23 0.98 8.21 -8.83
N GLN A 24 0.39 7.57 -7.82
CA GLN A 24 0.03 8.16 -6.53
C GLN A 24 0.65 7.34 -5.39
N PRO A 25 1.00 7.97 -4.25
CA PRO A 25 1.55 7.27 -3.09
C PRO A 25 0.58 6.22 -2.53
N ARG A 26 -0.73 6.49 -2.61
CA ARG A 26 -1.79 5.54 -2.25
C ARG A 26 -1.74 4.25 -3.09
N GLN A 27 -1.42 4.36 -4.39
CA GLN A 27 -1.33 3.19 -5.27
C GLN A 27 -0.14 2.30 -4.87
N ALA A 28 0.99 2.89 -4.55
CA ALA A 28 2.14 2.17 -4.01
C ALA A 28 1.81 1.53 -2.66
N ALA A 29 1.08 2.25 -1.80
CA ALA A 29 0.59 1.74 -0.52
C ALA A 29 -0.31 0.51 -0.69
N LEU A 30 -1.25 0.53 -1.62
CA LEU A 30 -2.12 -0.63 -1.92
C LEU A 30 -1.31 -1.84 -2.39
N LYS A 31 -0.28 -1.62 -3.22
CA LYS A 31 0.61 -2.71 -3.65
C LYS A 31 1.41 -3.30 -2.50
N ALA A 32 1.92 -2.45 -1.60
CA ALA A 32 2.61 -2.89 -0.39
C ALA A 32 1.65 -3.63 0.56
N ALA A 33 0.44 -3.11 0.77
CA ALA A 33 -0.62 -3.75 1.56
C ALA A 33 -0.99 -5.13 1.01
N ASN A 34 -1.00 -5.29 -0.31
CA ASN A 34 -1.31 -6.58 -0.92
C ASN A 34 -0.22 -7.64 -0.65
N ARG A 35 1.05 -7.21 -0.62
CA ARG A 35 2.20 -8.06 -0.27
C ARG A 35 2.30 -8.38 1.22
N GLY A 36 1.88 -7.44 2.08
CA GLY A 36 1.89 -7.63 3.53
C GLY A 36 0.81 -8.59 4.02
N GLU A 37 0.75 -8.77 5.34
CA GLU A 37 -0.17 -9.70 6.01
C GLU A 37 -1.13 -9.00 6.98
N GLY A 38 -1.15 -7.66 6.95
CA GLY A 38 -2.06 -6.86 7.78
C GLY A 38 -3.52 -7.27 7.62
N THR A 39 -4.26 -7.31 8.72
CA THR A 39 -5.69 -7.63 8.76
C THR A 39 -6.48 -6.46 9.32
N LYS A 40 -7.80 -6.42 9.12
CA LYS A 40 -8.63 -5.29 9.59
C LYS A 40 -8.49 -5.04 11.10
N SER A 41 -8.35 -6.09 11.89
CA SER A 41 -8.18 -5.99 13.35
C SER A 41 -6.76 -5.61 13.78
N LYS A 42 -5.76 -5.98 12.98
CA LYS A 42 -4.34 -5.66 13.21
C LYS A 42 -3.75 -5.09 11.92
N PRO A 43 -4.00 -3.82 11.61
CA PRO A 43 -3.47 -3.19 10.41
C PRO A 43 -1.94 -3.09 10.51
N GLN A 44 -1.26 -3.45 9.43
CA GLN A 44 0.18 -3.30 9.31
C GLN A 44 0.52 -1.83 8.99
N ILE A 45 1.46 -1.25 9.72
CA ILE A 45 1.93 0.09 9.42
C ILE A 45 3.01 -0.01 8.35
N ILE A 46 2.79 0.65 7.22
CA ILE A 46 3.76 0.74 6.12
C ILE A 46 4.22 2.18 5.96
N ARG A 47 5.53 2.37 5.84
CA ARG A 47 6.14 3.70 5.62
C ARG A 47 6.72 3.71 4.21
N LEU A 48 6.24 4.61 3.37
CA LEU A 48 6.67 4.71 1.97
C LEU A 48 7.41 6.02 1.75
N ARG A 49 8.72 5.94 1.51
CA ARG A 49 9.53 7.08 1.12
C ARG A 49 9.40 7.32 -0.38
N GLU A 50 9.07 8.54 -0.79
CA GLU A 50 9.05 8.91 -2.21
C GLU A 50 10.50 9.13 -2.68
N CYS A 51 10.94 8.36 -3.68
CA CYS A 51 12.29 8.47 -4.22
C CYS A 51 12.45 9.80 -4.97
N GLY A 52 13.52 10.53 -4.67
CA GLY A 52 13.75 11.88 -5.17
C GLY A 52 13.13 12.99 -4.31
N THR A 53 12.35 12.66 -3.27
CA THR A 53 11.91 13.63 -2.28
C THR A 53 12.25 13.18 -0.86
N LYS A 54 12.18 14.13 0.07
CA LYS A 54 12.38 13.90 1.49
C LYS A 54 11.10 13.44 2.21
N LYS A 55 10.06 13.04 1.47
CA LYS A 55 8.74 12.73 2.04
C LYS A 55 8.59 11.24 2.34
N ILE A 56 8.10 10.93 3.53
CA ILE A 56 7.70 9.59 3.96
C ILE A 56 6.20 9.60 4.23
N HIS A 57 5.46 8.78 3.49
CA HIS A 57 4.03 8.60 3.70
C HIS A 57 3.79 7.38 4.58
N VAL A 58 3.14 7.58 5.72
CA VAL A 58 2.79 6.51 6.65
C VAL A 58 1.33 6.10 6.42
N TYR A 59 1.11 4.83 6.14
CA TYR A 59 -0.21 4.25 5.93
C TYR A 59 -0.44 3.06 6.86
N LYS A 60 -1.67 2.94 7.36
CA LYS A 60 -2.21 1.69 7.89
C LYS A 60 -2.72 0.86 6.71
N ALA A 61 -2.20 -0.35 6.57
CA ALA A 61 -2.49 -1.26 5.49
C ALA A 61 -3.10 -2.56 6.03
N TRP A 62 -4.15 -3.04 5.38
CA TRP A 62 -4.74 -4.34 5.71
C TRP A 62 -5.40 -4.98 4.51
N LYS A 63 -5.60 -6.28 4.56
CA LYS A 63 -6.42 -7.03 3.62
C LYS A 63 -7.72 -7.46 4.28
N GLN A 64 -8.78 -7.44 3.51
CA GLN A 64 -10.07 -7.99 3.90
C GLN A 64 -10.66 -8.78 2.74
N THR A 65 -11.22 -9.95 3.07
CA THR A 65 -12.02 -10.73 2.13
C THR A 65 -13.36 -10.06 1.93
N VAL A 66 -13.64 -9.61 0.71
CA VAL A 66 -14.92 -8.99 0.32
C VAL A 66 -15.63 -9.90 -0.68
N LYS A 67 -16.97 -9.80 -0.73
CA LYS A 67 -17.75 -10.49 -1.76
C LYS A 67 -17.44 -9.88 -3.11
N ALA A 68 -17.28 -10.74 -4.12
CA ALA A 68 -17.15 -10.30 -5.50
C ALA A 68 -18.42 -9.55 -5.95
N PRO A 69 -18.28 -8.54 -6.82
CA PRO A 69 -19.43 -7.79 -7.33
C PRO A 69 -20.38 -8.70 -8.11
N ASP A 70 -21.66 -8.34 -8.19
CA ASP A 70 -22.69 -9.13 -8.89
C ASP A 70 -22.36 -9.33 -10.38
N ASN A 71 -21.74 -8.34 -11.03
CA ASN A 71 -21.29 -8.41 -12.42
C ASN A 71 -19.86 -8.99 -12.56
N LYS A 72 -19.57 -10.08 -11.84
CA LYS A 72 -18.27 -10.76 -11.92
C LYS A 72 -18.23 -11.72 -13.12
N PRO A 73 -17.08 -11.85 -13.81
CA PRO A 73 -16.91 -12.87 -14.82
C PRO A 73 -16.82 -14.28 -14.17
N GLY A 74 -17.22 -15.32 -14.90
CA GLY A 74 -17.34 -16.69 -14.36
C GLY A 74 -16.04 -17.34 -13.86
N TRP A 75 -14.88 -16.80 -14.23
CA TRP A 75 -13.57 -17.23 -13.75
C TRP A 75 -13.19 -16.64 -12.39
N MET A 76 -13.94 -15.66 -11.86
CA MET A 76 -13.64 -14.97 -10.62
C MET A 76 -14.35 -15.62 -9.41
N PRO A 77 -13.63 -15.95 -8.32
CA PRO A 77 -14.22 -16.56 -7.13
C PRO A 77 -15.22 -15.63 -6.44
N GLU A 78 -16.11 -16.20 -5.63
CA GLU A 78 -17.15 -15.45 -4.92
C GLU A 78 -16.62 -14.49 -3.85
N LYS A 79 -15.41 -14.76 -3.35
CA LYS A 79 -14.73 -13.97 -2.32
C LYS A 79 -13.36 -13.57 -2.85
N ILE A 80 -13.07 -12.28 -2.82
CA ILE A 80 -11.80 -11.72 -3.27
C ILE A 80 -11.09 -11.04 -2.11
N SER A 81 -9.76 -11.19 -2.04
CA SER A 81 -8.94 -10.47 -1.07
C SER A 81 -8.66 -9.08 -1.60
N GLN A 82 -9.20 -8.06 -0.94
CA GLN A 82 -9.00 -6.67 -1.34
C GLN A 82 -8.08 -5.96 -0.33
N PRO A 83 -6.98 -5.37 -0.79
CA PRO A 83 -6.14 -4.53 0.05
C PRO A 83 -6.80 -3.18 0.28
N PHE A 84 -6.70 -2.69 1.52
CA PHE A 84 -7.13 -1.37 1.94
C PHE A 84 -5.96 -0.64 2.59
N VAL A 85 -5.95 0.68 2.40
CA VAL A 85 -4.97 1.56 3.02
C VAL A 85 -5.65 2.81 3.54
N MET A 86 -5.23 3.25 4.72
CA MET A 86 -5.61 4.51 5.35
C MET A 86 -4.37 5.33 5.61
N LYS A 87 -4.38 6.60 5.18
CA LYS A 87 -3.26 7.51 5.41
C LYS A 87 -3.29 7.97 6.86
N GLU A 88 -2.19 7.78 7.59
CA GLU A 88 -2.06 8.32 8.94
C GLU A 88 -1.40 9.69 8.92
N LYS A 89 -0.16 9.74 8.45
CA LYS A 89 0.63 10.96 8.46
C LYS A 89 1.60 11.01 7.27
N THR A 90 2.19 12.17 7.07
CA THR A 90 3.32 12.33 6.17
C THR A 90 4.43 12.99 6.95
N GLU A 91 5.58 12.34 6.96
CA GLU A 91 6.79 12.78 7.64
C GLU A 91 7.77 13.31 6.59
N THR A 92 8.69 14.16 7.01
CA THR A 92 9.79 14.63 6.18
C THR A 92 11.08 14.21 6.86
N ILE A 93 12.00 13.62 6.11
CA ILE A 93 13.38 13.40 6.58
C ILE A 93 14.16 14.67 6.29
N GLU A 94 14.72 15.31 7.31
CA GLU A 94 15.57 16.49 7.12
C GLU A 94 16.93 16.11 6.53
#